data_AF-A0A9E4USJ4-F1
#
_entry.id   AF-A0A9E4USJ4-F1
#
_cell.length_a   1.000
_cell.length_b   1.000
_cell.length_c   1.000
_cell.angle_alpha   90.00
_cell.angle_beta   90.00
_cell.angle_gamma   90.00
#
_symmetry.space_group_name_H-M   'P 1'
#
loop_
_entity.id
_entity.type
_entity.pdbx_description
1 polymer ?
#
loop_
_entity_poly.entity_id
_entity_poly.type
_entity_poly.pdbx_seq_one_letter_code
_entity_poly.pdbx_strand_id
1 'polypeptide(L)'
;MPGQIALVGGDEFRPGCEEMDAEIMGASGRDPAKVVVVPTAAVTGPDKAANDGATHFGALGGDASRLMLLERAHAEDPDFFAPAILADVV
;
A
#
# COMPACT_ATOMS: atom_id res chain seq x y z
N MET A 1 13.63 -14.79 -4.18
CA MET A 1 13.19 -14.37 -5.52
C MET A 1 12.73 -12.93 -5.41
N PRO A 2 12.88 -12.09 -6.45
CA PRO A 2 12.27 -10.75 -6.45
C PRO A 2 10.74 -10.88 -6.28
N GLY A 3 10.13 -9.87 -5.64
CA GLY A 3 8.67 -9.79 -5.49
C GLY A 3 7.96 -9.66 -6.83
N GLN A 4 6.65 -9.94 -6.83
CA GLN A 4 5.81 -9.72 -8.01
C GLN A 4 5.48 -8.23 -8.15
N ILE A 5 5.21 -7.79 -9.38
CA ILE A 5 4.83 -6.41 -9.70
C ILE A 5 3.48 -6.44 -10.41
N ALA A 6 2.53 -5.68 -9.88
CA ALA A 6 1.25 -5.39 -10.54
C ALA A 6 1.28 -3.98 -11.14
N LEU A 7 0.80 -3.84 -12.38
CA LEU A 7 0.62 -2.55 -13.04
C LEU A 7 -0.88 -2.30 -13.20
N VAL A 8 -1.42 -1.37 -12.41
CA VAL A 8 -2.85 -1.05 -12.36
C VAL A 8 -3.11 0.24 -13.14
N GLY A 9 -4.18 0.27 -13.94
CA GLY A 9 -4.49 1.38 -14.86
C GLY A 9 -5.03 2.65 -14.21
N GLY A 10 -5.15 2.70 -12.88
CA GLY A 10 -5.80 3.77 -12.12
C GLY A 10 -7.16 3.35 -11.54
N ASP A 11 -7.77 4.29 -10.81
CA ASP A 11 -9.06 4.13 -10.12
C ASP A 11 -9.03 3.14 -8.95
N GLU A 12 -7.90 3.13 -8.24
CA GLU A 12 -7.58 2.22 -7.16
C GLU A 12 -8.54 2.35 -5.95
N PHE A 13 -8.65 1.25 -5.18
CA PHE A 13 -9.33 1.18 -3.88
C PHE A 13 -10.84 1.43 -3.95
N ARG A 14 -11.47 1.01 -5.04
CA ARG A 14 -12.90 1.23 -5.33
C ARG A 14 -13.65 -0.08 -5.56
N PRO A 15 -14.99 -0.04 -5.55
CA PRO A 15 -15.79 -1.18 -5.96
C PRO A 15 -15.38 -1.67 -7.35
N GLY A 16 -15.08 -2.95 -7.46
CA GLY A 16 -14.54 -3.60 -8.66
C GLY A 16 -13.03 -3.88 -8.60
N CYS A 17 -12.30 -3.34 -7.61
CA CYS A 17 -10.87 -3.62 -7.43
C CYS A 17 -10.61 -4.85 -6.54
N GLU A 18 -11.61 -5.32 -5.78
CA GLU A 18 -11.42 -6.25 -4.66
C GLU A 18 -10.76 -7.57 -5.06
N GLU A 19 -11.16 -8.16 -6.19
CA GLU A 19 -10.60 -9.44 -6.66
C GLU A 19 -9.12 -9.30 -7.02
N MET A 20 -8.77 -8.23 -7.74
CA MET A 20 -7.37 -7.94 -8.09
C MET A 20 -6.54 -7.64 -6.86
N ASP A 21 -7.04 -6.80 -5.94
CA ASP A 21 -6.31 -6.38 -4.75
C ASP A 21 -6.14 -7.54 -3.75
N ALA A 22 -7.09 -8.47 -3.68
CA ALA A 22 -6.94 -9.72 -2.94
C ALA A 22 -5.86 -10.64 -3.54
N GLU A 23 -5.77 -10.75 -4.87
CA GLU A 23 -4.70 -11.50 -5.54
C GLU A 23 -3.32 -10.86 -5.31
N ILE A 24 -3.22 -9.53 -5.32
CA ILE A 24 -1.98 -8.81 -4.99
C ILE A 24 -1.54 -9.11 -3.55
N MET A 25 -2.46 -9.14 -2.58
CA MET A 25 -2.13 -9.58 -1.22
C MET A 25 -1.72 -11.05 -1.18
N GLY A 26 -2.45 -11.92 -1.87
CA GLY A 26 -2.17 -13.36 -1.93
C GLY A 26 -0.81 -13.70 -2.53
N ALA A 27 -0.33 -12.90 -3.48
CA ALA A 27 0.99 -13.02 -4.09
C ALA A 27 2.15 -12.93 -3.07
N SER A 28 1.93 -12.27 -1.92
CA SER A 28 2.91 -12.24 -0.83
C SER A 28 3.09 -13.57 -0.10
N GLY A 29 2.10 -14.47 -0.20
CA GLY A 29 2.06 -15.73 0.55
C GLY A 29 1.83 -15.55 2.06
N ARG A 30 1.34 -14.38 2.50
CA ARG A 30 1.04 -14.06 3.90
C ARG A 30 -0.46 -13.88 4.11
N ASP A 31 -0.93 -14.23 5.32
CA ASP A 31 -2.31 -14.06 5.76
C ASP A 31 -2.34 -13.80 7.29
N PRO A 32 -2.66 -12.57 7.75
CA PRO A 32 -2.90 -11.39 6.94
C PRO A 32 -1.59 -10.88 6.28
N ALA A 33 -1.69 -10.35 5.07
CA ALA A 33 -0.57 -9.64 4.43
C ALA A 33 -0.38 -8.26 5.07
N LYS A 34 0.87 -7.87 5.35
CA LYS A 34 1.19 -6.50 5.79
C LYS A 34 1.24 -5.57 4.59
N VAL A 35 0.28 -4.65 4.50
CA VAL A 35 0.17 -3.70 3.40
C VAL A 35 0.56 -2.31 3.87
N VAL A 36 1.41 -1.62 3.12
CA VAL A 36 1.77 -0.23 3.37
C VAL A 36 1.35 0.61 2.16
N VAL A 37 0.45 1.57 2.37
CA VAL A 37 0.00 2.49 1.32
C VAL A 37 0.88 3.75 1.32
N VAL A 38 1.47 4.05 0.16
CA VAL A 38 2.38 5.20 -0.04
C VAL A 38 1.70 6.26 -0.94
N PRO A 39 1.22 7.38 -0.39
CA PRO A 39 0.41 8.35 -1.13
C PRO A 39 1.23 9.46 -1.80
N THR A 40 2.53 9.29 -2.02
CA THR A 40 3.44 10.36 -2.48
C THR A 40 2.99 11.03 -3.78
N ALA A 41 2.33 10.29 -4.68
CA ALA A 41 1.83 10.82 -5.95
C ALA A 41 0.58 11.73 -5.80
N ALA A 42 -0.12 11.67 -4.66
CA ALA A 42 -1.32 12.44 -4.41
C ALA A 42 -0.97 13.90 -4.02
N VAL A 43 -0.84 14.76 -5.03
CA VAL A 43 -0.54 16.20 -4.83
C VAL A 43 -1.59 16.90 -3.96
N THR A 44 -2.85 16.48 -4.05
CA THR A 44 -3.96 17.02 -3.25
C THR A 44 -4.61 15.91 -2.44
N GLY A 45 -4.63 16.05 -1.11
CA GLY A 45 -5.27 15.11 -0.20
C GLY A 45 -4.55 13.76 -0.03
N PRO A 46 -3.23 13.74 0.25
CA PRO A 46 -2.51 12.48 0.49
C PRO A 46 -3.06 11.71 1.69
N ASP A 47 -3.58 12.39 2.71
CA ASP A 47 -4.23 11.74 3.86
C ASP A 47 -5.45 10.94 3.43
N LYS A 48 -6.26 11.49 2.52
CA LYS A 48 -7.43 10.79 1.97
C LYS A 48 -6.98 9.59 1.15
N ALA A 49 -6.03 9.77 0.23
CA ALA A 49 -5.53 8.67 -0.61
C ALA A 49 -4.96 7.52 0.22
N ALA A 50 -4.15 7.83 1.24
CA ALA A 50 -3.61 6.82 2.15
C ALA A 50 -4.71 6.14 2.97
N ASN A 51 -5.69 6.89 3.45
CA ASN A 51 -6.79 6.35 4.23
C ASN A 51 -7.70 5.45 3.39
N ASP A 52 -8.00 5.85 2.15
CA ASP A 52 -8.83 5.06 1.23
C ASP A 52 -8.17 3.70 0.97
N GLY A 53 -6.86 3.67 0.65
CA GLY A 53 -6.13 2.41 0.45
C GLY A 53 -6.03 1.56 1.71
N ALA A 54 -5.68 2.15 2.86
CA ALA A 54 -5.57 1.40 4.11
C ALA A 54 -6.92 0.82 4.55
N THR A 55 -8.01 1.56 4.35
CA THR A 55 -9.37 1.09 4.63
C THR A 55 -9.76 -0.04 3.68
N HIS A 56 -9.45 0.09 2.38
CA HIS A 56 -9.76 -0.92 1.37
C HIS A 56 -9.06 -2.25 1.66
N PHE A 57 -7.73 -2.25 1.80
CA PHE A 57 -6.99 -3.49 2.09
C PHE A 57 -7.31 -4.06 3.48
N GLY A 58 -7.59 -3.21 4.47
CA GLY A 58 -8.09 -3.66 5.77
C GLY A 58 -9.45 -4.39 5.66
N ALA A 59 -10.36 -3.90 4.82
CA ALA A 59 -11.64 -4.56 4.56
C ALA A 59 -11.50 -5.90 3.81
N LEU A 60 -10.42 -6.07 3.04
CA LEU A 60 -10.06 -7.34 2.38
C LEU A 60 -9.33 -8.33 3.31
N GLY A 61 -9.05 -7.95 4.56
CA GLY A 61 -8.39 -8.80 5.56
C GLY A 61 -6.88 -8.57 5.73
N GLY A 62 -6.29 -7.57 5.08
CA GLY A 62 -4.88 -7.20 5.26
C GLY A 62 -4.61 -6.45 6.58
N ASP A 63 -3.36 -6.56 7.05
CA ASP A 63 -2.82 -5.68 8.10
C ASP A 63 -2.30 -4.40 7.43
N ALA A 64 -3.23 -3.49 7.13
CA ALA A 64 -2.99 -2.33 6.29
C ALA A 64 -2.65 -1.08 7.10
N SER A 65 -1.62 -0.36 6.66
CA SER A 65 -1.14 0.86 7.29
C SER A 65 -0.78 1.93 6.25
N ARG A 66 -0.55 3.16 6.74
CA ARG A 66 -0.23 4.34 5.92
C ARG A 66 1.21 4.73 6.15
N LEU A 67 1.99 4.91 5.10
CA LEU A 67 3.31 5.52 5.17
C LEU A 67 3.27 6.87 4.45
N MET A 68 3.21 7.96 5.21
CA MET A 68 3.11 9.33 4.68
C MET A 68 4.48 9.82 4.16
N LEU A 69 5.02 9.12 3.16
CA LEU A 69 6.30 9.40 2.50
C LEU A 69 6.17 10.59 1.53
N LEU A 70 5.89 11.77 2.06
CA LEU A 70 5.56 12.95 1.24
C LEU A 70 6.78 13.79 0.84
N GLU A 71 7.86 13.72 1.62
CA GLU A 71 9.04 14.56 1.45
C GLU A 71 10.28 13.70 1.24
N ARG A 72 11.27 14.25 0.53
CA ARG A 72 12.56 13.58 0.29
C ARG A 72 13.22 13.15 1.60
N ALA A 73 13.18 14.00 2.63
CA ALA A 73 13.77 13.70 3.93
C ALA A 73 13.18 12.44 4.58
N HIS A 74 11.90 12.12 4.32
CA HIS A 74 11.28 10.89 4.82
C HIS A 74 11.85 9.64 4.14
N ALA A 75 12.25 9.73 2.87
CA ALA A 75 12.86 8.62 2.13
C ALA A 75 14.35 8.43 2.45
N GLU A 76 15.01 9.47 2.94
CA GLU A 76 16.41 9.44 3.35
C GLU A 76 16.59 9.11 4.85
N ASP A 77 15.51 9.13 5.63
CA ASP A 77 15.46 8.68 7.02
C ASP A 77 15.16 7.17 7.09
N PRO A 78 16.12 6.32 7.51
CA PRO A 78 15.93 4.88 7.56
C PRO A 78 14.81 4.44 8.50
N ASP A 79 14.59 5.16 9.61
CA ASP A 79 13.57 4.80 10.58
C ASP A 79 12.18 5.16 10.06
N PHE A 80 12.08 6.27 9.32
CA PHE A 80 10.83 6.65 8.65
C PHE A 80 10.51 5.69 7.50
N PHE A 81 11.50 5.32 6.67
CA PHE A 81 11.30 4.48 5.49
C PHE A 81 11.14 2.98 5.82
N ALA A 82 11.54 2.54 7.02
CA ALA A 82 11.51 1.15 7.45
C ALA A 82 10.20 0.38 7.13
N PRO A 83 8.99 0.95 7.27
CA PRO A 83 7.75 0.23 6.95
C PRO A 83 7.69 -0.29 5.51
N ALA A 84 8.24 0.43 4.52
CA ALA A 84 8.26 -0.01 3.12
C ALA A 84 9.17 -1.23 2.88
N ILE A 85 10.12 -1.50 3.78
CA ILE A 85 11.02 -2.66 3.72
C ILE A 85 10.42 -3.86 4.46
N LEU A 86 9.62 -3.61 5.49
CA LEU A 86 9.04 -4.63 6.37
C LEU A 86 7.67 -5.12 5.91
N ALA A 87 7.04 -4.41 4.95
CA ALA A 87 5.77 -4.77 4.37
C ALA A 87 5.88 -5.98 3.44
N ASP A 88 4.76 -6.69 3.30
CA ASP A 88 4.59 -7.77 2.32
C ASP A 88 4.10 -7.22 0.97
N VAL A 89 3.36 -6.10 0.99
CA VAL A 89 2.86 -5.34 -0.16
C VAL A 89 3.08 -3.84 0.07
N VAL A 90 3.54 -3.13 -0.96
CA VAL A 90 3.77 -1.67 -0.98
C VAL A 90 3.01 -1.05 -2.14
#